data_AF-A0A531L6N8-F1
#
_entry.id   AF-A0A531L6N8-F1
#
_cell.length_a   1.000
_cell.length_b   1.000
_cell.length_c   1.000
_cell.angle_alpha   90.00
_cell.angle_beta   90.00
_cell.angle_gamma   90.00
#
_symmetry.space_group_name_H-M   'P 1'
#
loop_
_entity.id
_entity.type
_entity.pdbx_description
1 polymer ?
#
loop_
_entity_poly.entity_id
_entity_poly.type
_entity_poly.pdbx_seq_one_letter_code
_entity_poly.pdbx_strand_id
1 'polypeptide(L)'
;MPLSSMAIGIDIGGTNLRAARVSGTGEILARISEKSAPDPELVLSRIAEMARRLDSPEVAAIGIGVPGRVDARLGAVLSGGYVNLASVSPAQRLENLVGKPVVIDNDCNMALVAEMALGAARGHESIVMFTIGTGIGGAVVQDRRIVRGKG
;
A
#
# COMPACT_ATOMS: atom_id res chain seq x y z
N MET A 1 -4.13 9.97 13.82
CA MET A 1 -2.78 9.62 14.31
C MET A 1 -2.10 10.90 14.76
N PRO A 2 -1.38 10.91 15.89
CA PRO A 2 -0.61 12.08 16.28
C PRO A 2 0.45 12.38 15.21
N LEU A 3 0.75 13.66 15.00
CA LEU A 3 1.69 14.18 13.99
C LEU A 3 3.13 13.65 14.12
N SER A 4 3.42 12.87 15.17
CA SER A 4 4.72 12.31 15.52
C SER A 4 4.93 10.83 15.16
N SER A 5 3.92 10.12 14.65
CA SER A 5 4.10 8.71 14.24
C SER A 5 4.55 8.59 12.78
N MET A 6 5.54 7.74 12.54
CA MET A 6 6.00 7.34 11.20
C MET A 6 5.16 6.17 10.68
N ALA A 7 5.23 5.92 9.38
CA ALA A 7 4.66 4.73 8.74
C ALA A 7 5.64 4.12 7.73
N ILE A 8 5.39 2.89 7.33
CA ILE A 8 6.06 2.29 6.16
C ILE A 8 5.04 2.15 5.04
N GLY A 9 5.31 2.73 3.87
CA GLY A 9 4.55 2.51 2.66
C GLY A 9 5.23 1.48 1.76
N ILE A 10 4.47 0.53 1.21
CA ILE A 10 4.98 -0.52 0.32
C ILE A 10 4.14 -0.54 -0.96
N ASP A 11 4.82 -0.46 -2.11
CA ASP A 11 4.24 -0.54 -3.45
C ASP A 11 4.68 -1.84 -4.12
N ILE A 12 3.72 -2.67 -4.52
CA ILE A 12 3.95 -3.96 -5.17
C ILE A 12 3.80 -3.80 -6.69
N GLY A 13 4.91 -3.55 -7.37
CA GLY A 13 4.95 -3.56 -8.83
C GLY A 13 5.19 -4.97 -9.41
N GLY A 14 4.86 -5.13 -10.69
CA GLY A 14 5.19 -6.37 -11.42
C GLY A 14 6.69 -6.63 -11.57
N THR A 15 7.51 -5.57 -11.59
CA THR A 15 8.97 -5.69 -11.75
C THR A 15 9.73 -5.49 -10.44
N ASN A 16 9.29 -4.54 -9.61
CA ASN A 16 9.99 -4.16 -8.40
C ASN A 16 8.99 -4.02 -7.25
N LEU A 17 9.43 -4.42 -6.06
CA LEU A 17 8.81 -4.06 -4.80
C LEU A 17 9.52 -2.82 -4.27
N ARG A 18 8.78 -1.82 -3.81
CA ARG A 18 9.36 -0.59 -3.25
C ARG A 18 8.81 -0.39 -1.86
N ALA A 19 9.67 -0.01 -0.92
CA ALA A 19 9.26 0.32 0.43
C ALA A 19 9.92 1.61 0.88
N ALA A 20 9.18 2.42 1.66
CA ALA A 20 9.68 3.67 2.20
C ALA A 20 9.18 3.88 3.64
N ARG A 21 10.07 4.26 4.55
CA ARG A 21 9.68 4.83 5.84
C ARG A 21 9.35 6.31 5.63
N VAL A 22 8.15 6.71 6.03
CA VAL A 22 7.63 8.06 5.86
C VAL A 22 7.32 8.71 7.21
N SER A 23 7.58 10.01 7.32
CA SER A 23 7.23 10.80 8.50
C SER A 23 5.72 11.06 8.59
N GLY A 24 5.25 11.57 9.73
CA GLY A 24 3.86 12.01 9.90
C GLY A 24 3.44 13.17 8.98
N THR A 25 4.40 13.87 8.37
CA THR A 25 4.18 14.92 7.37
C THR A 25 4.34 14.42 5.93
N GLY A 26 4.64 13.13 5.74
CA GLY A 26 4.79 12.51 4.42
C GLY A 26 6.18 12.60 3.80
N GLU A 27 7.18 13.04 4.55
CA GLU A 27 8.57 13.05 4.09
C GLU A 27 9.11 11.61 4.00
N ILE A 28 9.78 11.25 2.91
CA ILE A 28 10.46 9.96 2.77
C ILE A 28 11.80 10.02 3.51
N LEU A 29 11.87 9.31 4.64
CA LEU A 29 13.06 9.27 5.51
C LEU A 29 14.07 8.20 5.08
N ALA A 30 13.58 7.10 4.51
CA ALA A 30 14.40 6.02 3.96
C ALA A 30 13.59 5.26 2.91
N ARG A 31 14.26 4.72 1.89
CA ARG A 31 13.63 3.88 0.86
C ARG A 31 14.55 2.75 0.42
N ILE A 32 13.96 1.62 0.09
CA ILE A 32 14.63 0.45 -0.46
C ILE A 32 13.75 -0.15 -1.55
N SER A 33 14.38 -0.93 -2.43
CA SER A 33 13.66 -1.67 -3.47
C SER A 33 14.27 -3.05 -3.66
N GLU A 34 13.41 -4.03 -3.93
CA GLU A 34 13.75 -5.40 -4.25
C GLU A 34 13.11 -5.79 -5.58
N LYS A 35 13.60 -6.85 -6.22
CA LYS A 35 12.90 -7.41 -7.39
C LYS A 35 11.59 -8.07 -6.95
N SER A 36 10.57 -7.92 -7.78
CA SER A 36 9.34 -8.70 -7.63
C SER A 36 9.57 -10.15 -8.07
N ALA A 37 8.60 -11.03 -7.81
CA ALA A 37 8.63 -12.42 -8.23
C ALA A 37 7.20 -12.95 -8.44
N PRO A 38 6.99 -13.96 -9.31
CA PRO A 38 5.69 -14.61 -9.46
C PRO A 38 5.24 -15.39 -8.22
N ASP A 39 6.19 -15.87 -7.42
CA ASP A 39 5.92 -16.63 -6.20
C ASP A 39 5.44 -15.71 -5.07
N PRO A 40 4.18 -15.87 -4.59
CA PRO A 40 3.62 -15.03 -3.55
C PRO A 40 4.33 -15.19 -2.19
N GLU A 41 4.90 -16.35 -1.88
CA GLU A 41 5.64 -16.57 -0.63
C GLU A 41 6.99 -15.84 -0.65
N LEU A 42 7.68 -15.89 -1.79
CA LEU A 42 8.90 -15.12 -1.99
C LEU A 42 8.64 -13.60 -1.93
N VAL A 43 7.52 -13.13 -2.49
CA VAL A 43 7.14 -11.72 -2.38
C VAL A 43 6.86 -11.33 -0.93
N LEU A 44 6.08 -12.13 -0.19
CA LEU A 44 5.79 -11.86 1.21
C LEU A 44 7.04 -11.85 2.10
N SER A 45 7.95 -12.79 1.91
CA SER A 45 9.20 -12.83 2.67
C SER A 45 10.07 -11.59 2.41
N ARG A 46 10.19 -11.16 1.14
CA ARG A 46 10.90 -9.91 0.76
C ARG A 46 10.23 -8.68 1.37
N ILE A 47 8.90 -8.60 1.34
CA ILE A 47 8.15 -7.49 1.96
C ILE A 47 8.41 -7.43 3.46
N ALA A 48 8.36 -8.57 4.15
CA ALA A 48 8.62 -8.63 5.59
C ALA A 48 10.06 -8.21 5.92
N GLU A 49 11.04 -8.62 5.11
CA GLU A 49 12.44 -8.20 5.28
C GLU A 49 12.61 -6.69 5.06
N MET A 50 12.05 -6.16 3.97
CA MET A 50 12.08 -4.72 3.70
C MET A 50 11.42 -3.92 4.83
N ALA A 51 10.28 -4.37 5.34
CA ALA A 51 9.60 -3.75 6.47
C ALA A 51 10.48 -3.75 7.73
N ARG A 52 11.09 -4.88 8.09
CA ARG A 52 12.01 -4.96 9.25
C ARG A 52 13.23 -4.05 9.10
N ARG A 53 13.79 -3.93 7.89
CA ARG A 53 14.93 -3.03 7.61
C ARG A 53 14.58 -1.55 7.73
N LEU A 54 13.32 -1.20 7.47
CA LEU A 54 12.82 0.17 7.56
C LEU A 54 12.16 0.47 8.91
N ASP A 55 11.94 -0.52 9.76
CA ASP A 55 11.23 -0.33 11.03
C ASP A 55 12.00 0.57 12.00
N SER A 56 11.24 1.21 12.89
CA SER A 56 11.74 1.93 14.06
C SER A 56 10.66 1.98 15.14
N PRO A 57 11.00 2.34 16.40
CA PRO A 57 10.02 2.49 17.47
C PRO A 57 8.88 3.47 17.14
N GLU A 58 9.15 4.47 16.31
CA GLU A 58 8.21 5.52 15.89
C GLU A 58 7.26 5.07 14.76
N VAL A 59 7.54 3.94 14.09
CA VAL A 59 6.66 3.39 13.05
C VAL A 59 5.42 2.80 13.70
N ALA A 60 4.26 3.40 13.41
CA ALA A 60 2.98 2.98 13.98
C ALA A 60 2.25 1.92 13.14
N ALA A 61 2.45 1.90 11.83
CA ALA A 61 1.76 0.98 10.92
C ALA A 61 2.47 0.84 9.57
N ILE A 62 2.06 -0.19 8.82
CA ILE A 62 2.49 -0.44 7.45
C ILE A 62 1.28 -0.34 6.52
N GLY A 63 1.41 0.43 5.44
CA GLY A 63 0.42 0.50 4.35
C GLY A 63 0.97 -0.15 3.08
N ILE A 64 0.18 -0.99 2.42
CA ILE A 64 0.59 -1.73 1.23
C ILE A 64 -0.40 -1.49 0.09
N GLY A 65 0.12 -0.99 -1.03
CA GLY A 65 -0.57 -0.91 -2.31
C GLY A 65 -0.34 -2.19 -3.11
N VAL A 66 -1.42 -2.89 -3.44
CA VAL A 66 -1.38 -4.17 -4.18
C VAL A 66 -2.03 -4.00 -5.54
N PRO A 67 -1.46 -4.60 -6.61
CA PRO A 67 -2.08 -4.59 -7.92
C PRO A 67 -3.31 -5.49 -7.93
N GLY A 68 -4.40 -5.01 -8.52
CA GLY A 68 -5.65 -5.76 -8.66
C GLY A 68 -6.69 -5.42 -7.60
N ARG A 69 -7.65 -6.34 -7.39
CA ARG A 69 -8.82 -6.11 -6.53
C ARG A 69 -8.51 -6.50 -5.09
N VAL A 70 -8.86 -5.63 -4.15
CA VAL A 70 -8.68 -5.82 -2.70
C VAL A 70 -10.00 -5.59 -1.99
N ASP A 71 -10.38 -6.51 -1.09
CA ASP A 71 -11.34 -6.23 -0.04
C ASP A 71 -10.57 -5.66 1.16
N ALA A 72 -10.51 -4.33 1.24
CA ALA A 72 -9.79 -3.63 2.30
C ALA A 72 -10.42 -3.83 3.70
N ARG A 73 -11.70 -4.22 3.78
CA ARG A 73 -12.35 -4.52 5.07
C ARG A 73 -11.85 -5.86 5.62
N LEU A 74 -11.62 -6.83 4.73
CA LEU A 74 -11.09 -8.14 5.09
C LEU A 74 -9.55 -8.19 5.06
N GLY A 75 -8.88 -7.14 4.56
CA GLY A 75 -7.43 -7.15 4.32
C GLY A 75 -7.01 -8.20 3.28
N ALA A 76 -7.90 -8.56 2.36
CA ALA A 76 -7.75 -9.69 1.45
C ALA A 76 -7.62 -9.23 0.00
N VAL A 77 -6.69 -9.84 -0.74
CA VAL A 77 -6.56 -9.64 -2.18
C VAL A 77 -7.54 -10.60 -2.86
N LEU A 78 -8.48 -10.09 -3.65
CA LEU A 78 -9.50 -10.90 -4.34
C LEU A 78 -8.96 -11.43 -5.68
N SER A 79 -8.16 -10.63 -6.37
CA SER A 79 -7.48 -11.03 -7.60
C SER A 79 -6.26 -10.14 -7.80
N GLY A 80 -5.07 -10.73 -7.91
CA GLY A 80 -3.85 -9.96 -8.19
C GLY A 80 -3.65 -9.65 -9.67
N GLY A 81 -2.76 -8.69 -9.94
CA GLY A 81 -2.17 -8.49 -11.26
C GLY A 81 -0.99 -9.45 -11.48
N TYR A 82 0.19 -8.88 -11.70
CA TYR A 82 1.44 -9.63 -11.93
C TYR A 82 1.88 -10.52 -10.77
N VAL A 83 1.46 -10.20 -9.54
CA VAL A 83 1.67 -11.02 -8.35
C VAL A 83 0.31 -11.31 -7.75
N ASN A 84 -0.06 -12.60 -7.68
CA ASN A 84 -1.33 -13.00 -7.11
C ASN A 84 -1.17 -13.35 -5.62
N LEU A 85 -1.46 -12.38 -4.75
CA LEU A 85 -1.42 -12.55 -3.30
C LEU A 85 -2.75 -13.04 -2.70
N ALA A 86 -3.74 -13.41 -3.53
CA ALA A 86 -5.06 -13.83 -3.05
C ALA A 86 -5.02 -15.09 -2.18
N SER A 87 -4.06 -15.99 -2.43
CA SER A 87 -3.95 -17.28 -1.72
C SER A 87 -3.25 -17.20 -0.36
N VAL A 88 -2.65 -16.06 0.00
CA VAL A 88 -1.68 -15.99 1.11
C VAL A 88 -2.06 -15.07 2.27
N SER A 89 -3.27 -14.50 2.27
CA SER A 89 -3.76 -13.61 3.34
C SER A 89 -2.72 -12.57 3.80
N PRO A 90 -2.25 -11.71 2.88
CA PRO A 90 -1.00 -10.98 3.04
C PRO A 90 -0.98 -10.05 4.28
N ALA A 91 -2.11 -9.42 4.62
CA ALA A 91 -2.18 -8.53 5.79
C ALA A 91 -1.85 -9.30 7.08
N GLN A 92 -2.64 -10.32 7.39
CA GLN A 92 -2.48 -11.11 8.62
C GLN A 92 -1.09 -11.75 8.73
N ARG A 93 -0.56 -12.29 7.62
CA ARG A 93 0.78 -12.89 7.63
C ARG A 93 1.87 -11.87 7.88
N LEU A 94 1.78 -10.70 7.25
CA LEU A 94 2.77 -9.64 7.46
C LEU A 94 2.69 -9.08 8.88
N GLU A 95 1.48 -8.88 9.43
CA GLU A 95 1.31 -8.47 10.84
C GLU A 95 2.04 -9.44 11.78
N ASN A 96 1.85 -10.75 11.59
CA ASN A 96 2.52 -11.77 12.39
C ASN A 96 4.05 -11.76 12.22
N LEU A 97 4.56 -11.44 11.01
CA LEU A 97 5.99 -11.45 10.70
C LEU A 97 6.73 -10.17 11.14
N VAL A 98 6.02 -9.05 11.27
CA VAL A 98 6.60 -7.73 11.54
C VAL A 98 6.19 -7.15 12.89
N GLY A 99 5.12 -7.66 13.51
CA GLY A 99 4.64 -7.18 14.81
C GLY A 99 4.02 -5.78 14.78
N LYS A 100 3.62 -5.28 13.61
CA LYS A 100 2.98 -3.97 13.42
C LYS A 100 1.66 -4.14 12.67
N PRO A 101 0.66 -3.27 12.90
CA PRO A 101 -0.57 -3.26 12.10
C PRO A 101 -0.27 -3.09 10.60
N VAL A 102 -0.96 -3.86 9.76
CA VAL A 102 -0.80 -3.82 8.30
C VAL A 102 -2.15 -3.52 7.64
N VAL A 103 -2.19 -2.45 6.86
CA VAL A 103 -3.35 -2.09 6.03
C VAL A 103 -3.01 -2.34 4.57
N ILE A 104 -3.93 -2.98 3.85
CA ILE A 104 -3.78 -3.29 2.44
C ILE A 104 -4.95 -2.70 1.66
N ASP A 105 -4.63 -2.13 0.49
CA ASP A 105 -5.62 -1.67 -0.47
C ASP A 105 -5.04 -1.77 -1.89
N ASN A 106 -5.88 -1.51 -2.88
CA ASN A 106 -5.43 -1.33 -4.25
C ASN A 106 -4.44 -0.15 -4.35
N ASP A 107 -3.41 -0.34 -5.17
CA ASP A 107 -2.36 0.66 -5.46
C ASP A 107 -2.90 2.03 -5.89
N CYS A 108 -3.93 2.08 -6.74
CA CYS A 108 -4.54 3.33 -7.20
C CYS A 108 -5.25 4.06 -6.06
N ASN A 109 -5.92 3.33 -5.17
CA ASN A 109 -6.55 3.93 -3.98
C ASN A 109 -5.49 4.53 -3.06
N MET A 110 -4.39 3.81 -2.82
CA MET A 110 -3.29 4.29 -1.98
C MET A 110 -2.61 5.54 -2.59
N ALA A 111 -2.41 5.55 -3.90
CA ALA A 111 -1.89 6.72 -4.60
C ALA A 111 -2.84 7.92 -4.47
N LEU A 112 -4.16 7.73 -4.58
CA LEU A 112 -5.12 8.82 -4.43
C LEU A 112 -5.16 9.36 -2.99
N VAL A 113 -5.01 8.49 -1.98
CA VAL A 113 -4.86 8.92 -0.59
C VAL A 113 -3.62 9.80 -0.41
N ALA A 114 -2.50 9.45 -1.04
CA ALA A 114 -1.29 10.28 -1.01
C ALA A 114 -1.51 11.63 -1.71
N GLU A 115 -2.14 11.65 -2.88
CA GLU A 115 -2.48 12.87 -3.61
C GLU A 115 -3.42 13.79 -2.82
N MET A 116 -4.38 13.23 -2.07
CA MET A 116 -5.26 14.01 -1.20
C MET A 116 -4.53 14.62 0.00
N ALA A 117 -3.53 13.92 0.52
CA ALA A 117 -2.79 14.36 1.69
C ALA A 117 -1.76 15.46 1.33
N LEU A 118 -1.02 15.25 0.24
CA LEU A 118 0.20 16.01 -0.05
C LEU A 118 0.30 16.52 -1.50
N GLY A 119 -0.54 16.02 -2.39
CA GLY A 119 -0.44 16.24 -3.83
C GLY A 119 -1.55 17.11 -4.42
N ALA A 120 -1.85 16.85 -5.70
CA ALA A 120 -2.73 17.67 -6.53
C ALA A 120 -4.21 17.59 -6.10
N ALA A 121 -4.60 16.55 -5.36
CA ALA A 121 -5.97 16.36 -4.90
C ALA A 121 -6.25 17.01 -3.52
N ARG A 122 -5.26 17.70 -2.95
CA ARG A 122 -5.40 18.35 -1.63
C ARG A 122 -6.49 19.42 -1.64
N GLY A 123 -7.39 19.34 -0.68
CA GLY A 123 -8.50 20.29 -0.51
C GLY A 123 -9.75 19.98 -1.33
N HIS A 124 -9.69 19.00 -2.24
CA HIS A 124 -10.86 18.54 -2.99
C HIS A 124 -11.62 17.45 -2.22
N GLU A 125 -12.95 17.43 -2.37
CA GLU A 125 -13.82 16.49 -1.66
C GLU A 125 -14.25 15.30 -2.52
N SER A 126 -14.34 15.50 -3.84
CA SER A 126 -14.67 14.45 -4.81
C SER A 126 -13.66 14.47 -5.94
N ILE A 127 -12.97 13.36 -6.14
CA ILE A 127 -11.83 13.23 -7.07
C ILE A 127 -11.98 11.93 -7.83
N VAL A 128 -11.68 11.97 -9.13
CA VAL A 128 -11.40 10.78 -9.92
C VAL A 128 -9.95 10.86 -10.37
N MET A 129 -9.20 9.79 -10.11
CA MET A 129 -7.80 9.67 -10.52
C MET A 129 -7.65 8.48 -11.45
N PHE A 130 -6.90 8.68 -12.53
CA PHE A 130 -6.49 7.62 -13.44
C PHE A 130 -4.98 7.43 -13.35
N THR A 131 -4.54 6.19 -13.26
CA THR A 131 -3.12 5.81 -13.35
C THR A 131 -2.89 5.20 -14.72
N ILE A 132 -1.97 5.79 -15.50
CA ILE A 132 -1.66 5.35 -16.86
C ILE A 132 -0.22 4.84 -16.88
N GLY A 133 -0.06 3.54 -17.16
CA GLY A 133 1.23 2.87 -17.22
C GLY A 133 1.15 1.63 -18.09
N THR A 134 1.57 0.47 -17.58
CA THR A 134 1.41 -0.81 -18.30
C THR A 134 -0.06 -1.19 -18.51
N GLY A 135 -0.96 -0.60 -17.75
CA GLY A 135 -2.42 -0.64 -17.94
C GLY A 135 -3.05 0.68 -17.52
N ILE A 136 -4.38 0.69 -17.47
CA ILE A 136 -5.17 1.81 -16.94
C ILE A 136 -5.81 1.36 -15.64
N GLY A 137 -5.47 2.04 -14.54
CA GLY A 137 -6.11 1.91 -13.25
C GLY A 137 -6.85 3.19 -12.87
N GLY A 138 -7.66 3.13 -11.82
CA GLY A 138 -8.34 4.31 -11.33
C GLY A 138 -8.83 4.18 -9.90
N ALA A 139 -8.99 5.32 -9.25
CA ALA A 139 -9.53 5.44 -7.91
C ALA A 139 -10.52 6.62 -7.86
N VAL A 140 -11.55 6.49 -7.03
CA VAL A 140 -12.59 7.49 -6.88
C VAL A 140 -12.71 7.83 -5.40
N VAL A 141 -12.81 9.13 -5.11
CA VAL A 141 -13.16 9.68 -3.81
C VAL A 141 -14.45 10.45 -3.95
N GLN A 142 -15.34 10.25 -2.99
CA GLN A 142 -16.57 11.02 -2.81
C GLN A 142 -16.70 11.38 -1.34
N ASP A 143 -16.99 12.64 -1.04
CA ASP A 143 -17.10 13.18 0.32
C ASP A 143 -15.88 12.83 1.20
N ARG A 144 -14.68 12.98 0.62
CA ARG A 144 -13.37 12.66 1.22
C ARG A 144 -13.18 11.20 1.61
N ARG A 145 -14.01 10.29 1.10
CA ARG A 145 -13.89 8.84 1.32
C ARG A 145 -13.64 8.12 0.00
N ILE A 146 -12.71 7.15 0.04
CA ILE A 146 -12.49 6.24 -1.09
C ILE A 146 -13.79 5.48 -1.37
N VAL A 147 -14.25 5.55 -2.62
CA VAL A 147 -15.40 4.80 -3.11
C VAL A 147 -14.95 3.38 -3.39
N ARG A 148 -15.40 2.46 -2.56
CA ARG A 148 -15.18 1.02 -2.74
C ARG A 148 -16.45 0.46 -3.38
N GLY A 149 -16.33 -0.09 -4.59
CA GLY A 149 -17.47 -0.69 -5.29
C GLY A 149 -18.11 -1.81 -4.47
N LYS A 150 -19.35 -2.19 -4.83
CA LYS A 150 -20.00 -3.39 -4.28
C LYS A 150 -19.55 -4.60 -5.10
N GLY A 151 -18.83 -5.54 -4.50
CA GLY A 151 -18.40 -6.76 -5.19
C GLY A 151 -17.56 -7.67 -4.34
#